data_AF-A0A1J0TXL2-F1
#
_entry.id   AF-A0A1J0TXL2-F1
#
_cell.length_a   1.000
_cell.length_b   1.000
_cell.length_c   1.000
_cell.angle_alpha   90.00
_cell.angle_beta   90.00
_cell.angle_gamma   90.00
#
_symmetry.space_group_name_H-M   'P 1'
#
loop_
_entity.id
_entity.type
_entity.pdbx_description
1 polymer ?
#
loop_
_entity_poly.entity_id
_entity_poly.type
_entity_poly.pdbx_seq_one_letter_code
_entity_poly.pdbx_strand_id
1 'polypeptide(L)'
;MSQTENQKAKRIPRGKDASTTRRLSKTRRHFRLRKKISGTAERPRLVVNRSSRHLHVQLVDDLTGTTLAAASSIEPDVRALEGDKKARGAKVGQLIAERAKAAGVEAVVFDRGGHTYSGRIAALADAARESGLKF
;
A
#
# COMPACT_ATOMS: atom_id res chain seq x y z
N MET A 1 -8.84 -31.75 -48.92
CA MET A 1 -8.20 -30.40 -48.88
C MET A 1 -9.31 -29.45 -48.44
N SER A 2 -9.24 -28.68 -47.36
CA SER A 2 -8.18 -27.81 -46.87
C SER A 2 -8.51 -27.48 -45.41
N GLN A 3 -7.56 -27.65 -44.50
CA GLN A 3 -7.66 -27.17 -43.13
C GLN A 3 -7.50 -25.65 -43.15
N THR A 4 -8.52 -24.89 -42.77
CA THR A 4 -8.41 -23.45 -42.58
C THR A 4 -7.73 -23.18 -41.23
N GLU A 5 -6.41 -23.03 -41.28
CA GLU A 5 -5.59 -22.58 -40.17
C GLU A 5 -6.06 -21.20 -39.70
N ASN A 6 -6.70 -21.15 -38.53
CA ASN A 6 -7.03 -19.91 -37.84
C ASN A 6 -5.76 -19.34 -37.20
N GLN A 7 -4.91 -18.72 -38.03
CA GLN A 7 -3.74 -17.98 -37.57
C GLN A 7 -4.23 -16.68 -36.91
N LYS A 8 -4.42 -16.69 -35.59
CA LYS A 8 -4.58 -15.47 -34.79
C LYS A 8 -3.33 -14.60 -34.99
N ALA A 9 -3.41 -13.62 -35.89
CA ALA A 9 -2.34 -12.66 -36.12
C ALA A 9 -1.91 -12.05 -34.77
N LYS A 10 -0.66 -12.30 -34.37
CA LYS A 10 -0.08 -11.85 -33.11
C LYS A 10 -0.01 -10.32 -33.15
N ARG A 11 -1.02 -9.64 -32.59
CA ARG A 11 -1.09 -8.16 -32.57
C ARG A 11 0.21 -7.58 -32.04
N ILE A 12 0.90 -6.77 -32.86
CA ILE A 12 2.10 -6.05 -32.44
C ILE A 12 1.65 -4.86 -31.58
N PRO A 13 2.08 -4.76 -30.31
CA PRO A 13 1.71 -3.62 -29.47
C PRO A 13 2.39 -2.35 -29.99
N ARG A 14 1.60 -1.37 -30.47
CA ARG A 14 2.12 -0.11 -31.02
C ARG A 14 2.53 0.92 -29.97
N GLY A 15 2.28 0.65 -28.68
CA GLY A 15 2.55 1.59 -27.61
C GLY A 15 2.39 0.96 -26.23
N LYS A 16 2.55 1.79 -25.18
CA LYS A 16 2.37 1.34 -23.80
C LYS A 16 0.89 1.21 -23.46
N ASP A 17 0.53 0.10 -22.86
CA ASP A 17 -0.80 -0.14 -22.33
C ASP A 17 -1.11 0.76 -21.12
N ALA A 18 -2.40 0.97 -20.85
CA ALA A 18 -2.85 1.82 -19.75
C ALA A 18 -2.38 1.32 -18.37
N SER A 19 -2.29 0.00 -18.17
CA SER A 19 -1.76 -0.59 -16.92
C SER A 19 -0.29 -0.25 -16.72
N THR A 20 0.55 -0.40 -17.75
CA THR A 20 1.96 -0.01 -17.67
C THR A 20 2.12 1.47 -17.41
N THR A 21 1.40 2.33 -18.12
CA THR A 21 1.45 3.79 -17.92
C THR A 21 1.04 4.17 -16.49
N ARG A 22 -0.04 3.58 -15.96
CA ARG A 22 -0.51 3.82 -14.58
C ARG A 22 0.53 3.36 -13.55
N ARG A 23 1.12 2.18 -13.74
CA ARG A 23 2.15 1.61 -12.84
C ARG A 23 3.38 2.50 -12.80
N LEU A 24 3.93 2.86 -13.97
CA LEU A 24 5.12 3.73 -14.06
C LEU A 24 4.87 5.12 -13.46
N SER A 25 3.70 5.70 -13.72
CA SER A 25 3.31 7.00 -13.15
C SER A 25 3.21 6.97 -11.62
N LYS A 26 2.63 5.90 -11.04
CA LYS A 26 2.60 5.67 -9.58
C LYS A 26 4.02 5.58 -9.02
N THR A 27 4.84 4.73 -9.61
CA THR A 27 6.23 4.51 -9.18
C THR A 27 7.04 5.80 -9.21
N ARG A 28 6.91 6.61 -10.27
CA ARG A 28 7.57 7.92 -10.36
C ARG A 28 7.14 8.88 -9.25
N ARG A 29 5.84 8.94 -8.93
CA ARG A 29 5.34 9.76 -7.80
C ARG A 29 5.86 9.26 -6.47
N HIS A 30 5.91 7.95 -6.28
CA HIS A 30 6.43 7.34 -5.05
C HIS A 30 7.91 7.66 -4.85
N PHE A 31 8.75 7.48 -5.86
CA PHE A 31 10.16 7.88 -5.79
C PHE A 31 10.35 9.37 -5.52
N ARG A 32 9.54 10.23 -6.14
CA ARG A 32 9.59 11.68 -5.87
C ARG A 32 9.25 12.00 -4.41
N LEU A 33 8.25 11.33 -3.82
CA LEU A 33 7.88 11.48 -2.42
C LEU A 33 9.03 11.04 -1.49
N ARG A 34 9.66 9.91 -1.80
CA ARG A 34 10.80 9.37 -1.03
C ARG A 34 12.06 10.23 -1.04
N LYS A 35 12.12 11.30 -1.86
CA LYS A 35 13.18 12.30 -1.76
C LYS A 35 13.10 13.15 -0.48
N LYS A 36 11.93 13.20 0.17
CA LYS A 36 11.68 14.00 1.39
C LYS A 36 11.36 13.15 2.60
N ILE A 37 11.00 11.89 2.39
CA ILE A 37 10.56 10.96 3.44
C ILE A 37 11.50 9.76 3.46
N SER A 38 12.10 9.53 4.62
CA SER A 38 12.93 8.37 4.94
C SER A 38 12.53 7.83 6.32
N GLY A 39 12.58 6.52 6.51
CA GLY A 39 12.35 5.87 7.80
C GLY A 39 13.66 5.47 8.49
N THR A 40 13.70 5.58 9.80
CA THR A 40 14.78 5.03 10.66
C THR A 40 14.19 3.98 11.62
N ALA A 41 15.03 3.32 12.43
CA ALA A 41 14.55 2.39 13.46
C ALA A 41 13.60 3.07 14.48
N GLU A 42 13.89 4.31 14.88
CA GLU A 42 13.06 5.07 15.83
C GLU A 42 11.78 5.64 15.19
N ARG A 43 11.90 6.11 13.94
CA ARG A 43 10.77 6.67 13.16
C ARG A 43 10.67 5.96 11.81
N PRO A 44 10.17 4.72 11.79
CA PRO A 44 10.09 3.95 10.56
C PRO A 44 9.04 4.53 9.62
N ARG A 45 9.16 4.18 8.35
CA ARG A 45 8.26 4.64 7.30
C ARG A 45 7.05 3.72 7.22
N LEU A 46 5.85 4.28 7.40
CA LEU A 46 4.58 3.57 7.19
C LEU A 46 4.22 3.60 5.71
N VAL A 47 4.56 2.52 5.00
CA VAL A 47 4.38 2.35 3.56
C VAL A 47 2.99 1.83 3.25
N VAL A 48 2.24 2.54 2.40
CA VAL A 48 0.91 2.09 1.96
C VAL A 48 0.93 1.58 0.52
N ASN A 49 0.53 0.33 0.32
CA ASN A 49 0.31 -0.27 -1.00
C ASN A 49 -1.17 -0.62 -1.20
N ARG A 50 -1.80 0.01 -2.19
CA ARG A 50 -3.23 -0.14 -2.46
C ARG A 50 -3.49 -0.77 -3.83
N SER A 51 -4.25 -1.86 -3.85
CA SER A 51 -4.83 -2.43 -5.07
C SER A 51 -6.33 -2.11 -5.18
N SER A 52 -6.99 -2.58 -6.23
CA SER A 52 -8.45 -2.42 -6.39
C SER A 52 -9.23 -3.18 -5.30
N ARG A 53 -8.69 -4.30 -4.83
CA ARG A 53 -9.34 -5.22 -3.88
C ARG A 53 -8.85 -5.05 -2.45
N HIS A 54 -7.54 -4.90 -2.27
CA HIS A 54 -6.88 -5.01 -0.98
C HIS A 54 -5.99 -3.80 -0.67
N LEU A 55 -5.61 -3.69 0.59
CA LEU A 55 -4.72 -2.69 1.15
C LEU A 55 -3.67 -3.40 2.00
N HIS A 56 -2.42 -3.01 1.81
CA HIS A 56 -1.27 -3.55 2.53
C HIS A 56 -0.48 -2.39 3.13
N VAL A 57 -0.04 -2.55 4.37
CA VAL A 57 0.82 -1.60 5.05
C VAL A 57 1.99 -2.28 5.73
N GLN A 58 3.11 -1.57 5.76
CA GLN A 58 4.37 -2.03 6.36
C GLN A 58 5.04 -0.87 7.07
N LEU A 59 5.63 -1.14 8.24
CA LEU A 59 6.59 -0.26 8.89
C LEU A 59 8.00 -0.70 8.49
N VAL A 60 8.68 0.16 7.74
CA VAL A 60 9.99 -0.14 7.16
C VAL A 60 11.04 0.77 7.77
N ASP A 61 12.14 0.18 8.23
CA ASP A 61 13.38 0.89 8.50
C ASP A 61 14.20 0.95 7.21
N ASP A 62 14.43 2.15 6.68
CA ASP A 62 15.14 2.31 5.40
C ASP A 62 16.66 2.15 5.55
N LEU A 63 17.21 2.20 6.77
CA LEU A 63 18.64 2.00 7.03
C LEU A 63 19.03 0.54 6.86
N THR A 64 18.27 -0.36 7.47
CA THR A 64 18.51 -1.81 7.41
C THR A 64 17.70 -2.50 6.31
N GLY A 65 16.70 -1.82 5.74
CA GLY A 65 15.80 -2.40 4.75
C GLY A 65 14.84 -3.44 5.32
N THR A 66 14.66 -3.47 6.64
CA THR A 66 13.84 -4.46 7.33
C THR A 66 12.42 -3.95 7.57
N THR A 67 11.47 -4.89 7.69
CA THR A 67 10.08 -4.58 8.05
C THR A 67 9.86 -4.94 9.51
N LEU A 68 9.49 -3.94 10.33
CA LEU A 68 9.27 -4.11 11.76
C LEU A 68 7.88 -4.65 12.08
N ALA A 69 6.88 -4.18 11.32
CA ALA A 69 5.51 -4.66 11.42
C ALA A 69 4.81 -4.56 10.07
N ALA A 70 3.83 -5.42 9.84
CA ALA A 70 2.99 -5.39 8.65
C ALA A 70 1.53 -5.65 9.01
N ALA A 71 0.61 -5.12 8.21
CA ALA A 71 -0.81 -5.45 8.30
C ALA A 71 -1.45 -5.41 6.90
N SER A 72 -2.47 -6.23 6.68
CA SER A 72 -3.17 -6.23 5.40
C SER A 72 -4.64 -6.58 5.51
N SER A 73 -5.42 -6.10 4.54
CA SER A 73 -6.83 -6.48 4.39
C SER A 73 -7.02 -7.91 3.83
N ILE A 74 -5.94 -8.69 3.71
CA ILE A 74 -5.99 -10.10 3.32
C ILE A 74 -6.11 -11.00 4.55
N GLU A 75 -5.71 -10.50 5.72
CA GLU A 75 -5.79 -11.24 6.98
C GLU A 75 -7.24 -11.64 7.28
N PRO A 76 -7.46 -12.86 7.81
CA PRO A 76 -8.80 -13.40 8.02
C PRO A 76 -9.64 -12.49 8.90
N ASP A 77 -9.07 -11.92 9.96
CA ASP A 77 -9.77 -11.03 10.91
C ASP A 77 -10.29 -9.75 10.23
N VAL A 78 -9.55 -9.23 9.24
CA VAL A 78 -9.97 -8.05 8.47
C VAL A 78 -10.92 -8.43 7.34
N ARG A 79 -10.78 -9.64 6.78
CA ARG A 79 -11.65 -10.15 5.71
C ARG A 79 -13.04 -10.51 6.21
N ALA A 80 -13.13 -11.04 7.43
CA ALA A 80 -14.37 -11.35 8.12
C ALA A 80 -15.18 -10.08 8.45
N LEU A 81 -14.56 -8.89 8.38
CA LEU A 81 -15.26 -7.63 8.51
C LEU A 81 -16.17 -7.40 7.30
N GLU A 82 -17.48 -7.45 7.57
CA GLU A 82 -18.51 -7.01 6.65
C GLU A 82 -18.49 -5.48 6.51
N GLY A 83 -18.66 -5.00 5.27
CA GLY A 83 -18.75 -3.57 4.96
C GLY A 83 -17.74 -3.05 3.94
N ASP A 84 -17.65 -1.72 3.88
CA ASP A 84 -16.95 -1.01 2.82
C ASP A 84 -15.42 -1.15 2.87
N LYS A 85 -14.80 -0.96 1.71
CA LYS A 85 -13.33 -0.91 1.60
C LYS A 85 -12.69 0.20 2.44
N LYS A 86 -13.46 1.22 2.87
CA LYS A 86 -13.02 2.23 3.82
C LYS A 86 -12.94 1.67 5.24
N ALA A 87 -13.96 0.94 5.69
CA ALA A 87 -13.99 0.28 6.99
C ALA A 87 -12.83 -0.73 7.13
N ARG A 88 -12.58 -1.54 6.08
CA ARG A 88 -11.41 -2.42 6.04
C ARG A 88 -10.09 -1.65 6.11
N GLY A 89 -10.02 -0.46 5.50
CA GLY A 89 -8.84 0.41 5.59
C GLY A 89 -8.59 0.94 6.99
N ALA A 90 -9.66 1.37 7.68
CA ALA A 90 -9.60 1.80 9.07
C ALA A 90 -9.15 0.65 10.00
N LYS A 91 -9.72 -0.55 9.83
CA LYS A 91 -9.32 -1.73 10.63
C LYS A 91 -7.85 -2.10 10.44
N VAL A 92 -7.32 -2.01 9.21
CA VAL A 92 -5.87 -2.18 8.96
C VAL A 92 -5.04 -1.10 9.66
N GLY A 93 -5.54 0.14 9.74
CA GLY A 93 -4.92 1.24 10.49
C GLY A 93 -4.83 0.97 11.99
N GLN A 94 -5.88 0.42 12.58
CA GLN A 94 -5.90 0.00 13.99
C GLN A 94 -4.88 -1.12 14.25
N LEU A 95 -4.91 -2.18 13.41
CA LEU A 95 -4.01 -3.33 13.56
C LEU A 95 -2.54 -2.95 13.43
N ILE A 96 -2.19 -2.04 12.50
CA ILE A 96 -0.78 -1.63 12.36
C ILE A 96 -0.33 -0.79 13.54
N ALA A 97 -1.20 0.01 14.15
CA ALA A 97 -0.87 0.78 15.35
C ALA A 97 -0.63 -0.13 16.57
N GLU A 98 -1.49 -1.14 16.76
CA GLU A 98 -1.31 -2.16 17.80
C GLU A 98 0.01 -2.92 17.62
N ARG A 99 0.31 -3.36 16.39
CA ARG A 99 1.57 -4.05 16.06
C ARG A 99 2.79 -3.14 16.20
N ALA A 100 2.67 -1.86 15.85
CA ALA A 100 3.74 -0.88 16.03
C ALA A 100 4.08 -0.73 17.51
N LYS A 101 3.06 -0.59 18.36
CA LYS A 101 3.22 -0.47 19.81
C LYS A 101 3.84 -1.73 20.41
N ALA A 102 3.43 -2.92 19.95
CA ALA A 102 4.04 -4.18 20.36
C ALA A 102 5.53 -4.29 19.93
N ALA A 103 5.90 -3.68 18.80
CA ALA A 103 7.28 -3.57 18.33
C ALA A 103 8.06 -2.39 18.96
N GLY A 104 7.48 -1.65 19.92
CA GLY A 104 8.12 -0.52 20.59
C GLY A 104 8.22 0.76 19.76
N VAL A 105 7.42 0.89 18.69
CA VAL A 105 7.41 2.06 17.80
C VAL A 105 6.23 2.96 18.13
N GLU A 106 6.51 4.17 18.61
CA GLU A 106 5.46 5.18 18.90
C GLU A 106 5.20 6.16 17.75
N ALA A 107 6.27 6.57 17.06
CA ALA A 107 6.23 7.62 16.05
C ALA A 107 6.69 7.07 14.70
N VAL A 108 6.00 7.44 13.63
CA VAL A 108 6.31 6.99 12.27
C VAL A 108 6.27 8.15 11.29
N VAL A 109 6.71 7.91 10.06
CA VAL A 109 6.50 8.85 8.96
C VAL A 109 5.57 8.22 7.93
N PHE A 110 4.50 8.92 7.56
CA PHE A 110 3.48 8.40 6.65
C PHE A 110 3.90 8.48 5.17
N ASP A 111 4.06 7.32 4.53
CA ASP A 111 4.31 7.20 3.09
C ASP A 111 3.07 6.69 2.35
N ARG A 112 2.39 7.61 1.67
CA ARG A 112 1.21 7.34 0.85
C ARG A 112 1.47 6.51 -0.42
N GLY A 113 2.68 6.03 -0.68
CA GLY A 113 2.98 5.03 -1.72
C GLY A 113 2.72 5.50 -3.16
N GLY A 114 2.78 6.81 -3.40
CA GLY A 114 2.47 7.43 -4.71
C GLY A 114 0.97 7.53 -5.03
N HIS A 115 0.10 7.27 -4.04
CA HIS A 115 -1.34 7.49 -4.11
C HIS A 115 -1.72 8.88 -3.56
N THR A 116 -2.92 9.36 -3.93
CA THR A 116 -3.48 10.59 -3.37
C THR A 116 -4.00 10.33 -1.96
N TYR A 117 -3.72 11.24 -1.02
CA TYR A 117 -4.27 11.17 0.34
C TYR A 117 -5.75 11.49 0.30
N SER A 118 -6.59 10.45 0.31
CA SER A 118 -8.04 10.53 0.17
C SER A 118 -8.66 9.16 0.42
N GLY A 119 -9.97 9.13 0.71
CA GLY A 119 -10.76 7.91 0.80
C GLY A 119 -10.13 6.88 1.74
N ARG A 120 -9.80 5.68 1.21
CA ARG A 120 -9.23 4.58 2.00
C ARG A 120 -7.89 4.89 2.66
N ILE A 121 -7.09 5.78 2.07
CA ILE A 121 -5.77 6.13 2.59
C ILE A 121 -5.90 7.11 3.75
N ALA A 122 -6.83 8.07 3.64
CA ALA A 122 -7.17 8.95 4.74
C ALA A 122 -7.76 8.15 5.90
N ALA A 123 -8.78 7.31 5.63
CA ALA A 123 -9.40 6.47 6.64
C ALA A 123 -8.41 5.54 7.38
N LEU A 124 -7.41 4.99 6.68
CA LEU A 124 -6.35 4.21 7.32
C LEU A 124 -5.48 5.08 8.23
N ALA A 125 -5.10 6.27 7.76
CA ALA A 125 -4.25 7.18 8.51
C ALA A 125 -4.96 7.71 9.77
N ASP A 126 -6.22 8.10 9.64
CA ASP A 126 -7.02 8.64 10.73
C ASP A 126 -7.24 7.56 11.80
N ALA A 127 -7.59 6.34 11.41
CA ALA A 127 -7.71 5.22 12.34
C ALA A 127 -6.38 4.87 13.04
N ALA A 128 -5.25 4.96 12.35
CA ALA A 128 -3.94 4.73 12.97
C ALA A 128 -3.58 5.83 13.99
N ARG A 129 -3.95 7.09 13.73
CA ARG A 129 -3.79 8.20 14.69
C ARG A 129 -4.67 8.03 15.91
N GLU A 130 -5.94 7.66 15.72
CA GLU A 130 -6.89 7.36 16.81
C GLU A 130 -6.40 6.21 17.70
N SER A 131 -5.75 5.20 17.11
CA SER A 131 -5.11 4.10 17.84
C SER A 131 -3.74 4.45 18.45
N GLY A 132 -3.34 5.74 18.45
CA GLY A 132 -2.19 6.25 19.18
C GLY A 132 -0.86 6.30 18.43
N LEU A 133 -0.84 5.97 17.12
CA LEU A 133 0.37 6.08 16.31
C LEU A 133 0.61 7.54 15.92
N LYS A 134 1.77 8.10 16.26
CA LYS A 134 2.07 9.54 16.05
C LYS A 134 2.71 9.78 14.68
N PHE A 135 1.99 10.48 13.78
CA PHE A 135 2.51 10.94 12.47
C PHE A 135 1.64 12.00 11.76
#